data_AF-A0A935F498-F1
#
_entry.id   AF-A0A935F498-F1
#
_cell.length_a   1.000
_cell.length_b   1.000
_cell.length_c   1.000
_cell.angle_alpha   90.00
_cell.angle_beta   90.00
_cell.angle_gamma   90.00
#
_symmetry.space_group_name_H-M   'P 1'
#
loop_
_entity.id
_entity.type
_entity.pdbx_description
1 polymer ?
#
loop_
_entity_poly.entity_id
_entity_poly.type
_entity_poly.pdbx_seq_one_letter_code
_entity_poly.pdbx_strand_id
1 'polypeptide(L)'
;MDVANPVSQPPPRAPTRAEAFRFWLKLGFISFGGPAGQIAIMHRELVDERRWISERRFLHALNYCMLLPGPEATQLATYLGWLLHRTRGGIVAGTLFVLPSLAILSTLAWIYLRWGHVPAIAGALSGVKPVVVAIVLHAAWRIGKRTLRHPLLWAIAVAAFVALEGFDVPFPAIVVGAALAGVALARVEPRAFSGSIGHASGAGAHAPAVIDDDTPTPPHARWSARRFVAVVAVFVAIWGAAFGALVAAFGTDGTLAAMGWFFTKAALVTFGGAYAVLPYIVQHAVDHQGWLTASQMIDGLALGETTPGPLIMVVAFVGFVGAWTHAPFGPDALAAAGVAGASVATFFTFLPSFLFILAGGPLIEASHGNARVIAPLIGITAAVVGVVASLAVFFGVHVFWPGGFAAAQPLDGLDAWSIATFAVALVALFRAGVGMIPLVFAGAAAGLVRVFVA
;
A
#
# COMPACT_ATOMS: atom_id res chain seq x y z
N MET A 1 -31.32 -6.99 -34.46
CA MET A 1 -30.94 -6.50 -33.12
C MET A 1 -29.82 -5.51 -33.33
N ASP A 2 -30.18 -4.22 -33.38
CA ASP A 2 -29.22 -3.13 -33.56
C ASP A 2 -28.24 -3.12 -32.39
N VAL A 3 -26.97 -3.41 -32.68
CA VAL A 3 -25.87 -3.07 -31.78
C VAL A 3 -25.78 -1.55 -31.85
N ALA A 4 -26.52 -0.87 -30.97
CA ALA A 4 -26.54 0.58 -30.88
C ALA A 4 -25.09 1.11 -30.82
N ASN A 5 -24.77 2.01 -31.75
CA ASN A 5 -23.48 2.69 -31.80
C ASN A 5 -23.20 3.32 -30.42
N PRO A 6 -22.09 2.99 -29.72
CA PRO A 6 -21.86 3.44 -28.33
C PRO A 6 -21.94 4.96 -28.13
N VAL A 7 -21.77 5.73 -29.22
CA VAL A 7 -21.88 7.20 -29.25
C VAL A 7 -23.33 7.71 -29.09
N SER A 8 -24.35 6.87 -29.29
CA SER A 8 -25.76 7.30 -29.27
C SER A 8 -26.42 7.29 -27.89
N GLN A 9 -25.72 6.87 -26.83
CA GLN A 9 -26.27 6.90 -25.48
C GLN A 9 -26.11 8.29 -24.83
N PRO A 10 -27.16 8.86 -24.22
CA PRO A 10 -27.01 10.10 -23.47
C PRO A 10 -26.06 9.91 -22.28
N PRO A 11 -25.35 10.98 -21.84
CA PRO A 11 -24.52 10.92 -20.65
C PRO A 11 -25.39 10.61 -19.42
N PRO A 12 -24.90 9.78 -18.47
CA PRO A 12 -25.64 9.50 -17.26
C PRO A 12 -25.75 10.75 -16.38
N ARG A 13 -26.70 10.72 -15.43
CA ARG A 13 -26.80 11.78 -14.42
C ARG A 13 -25.58 11.76 -13.51
N ALA A 14 -25.09 12.94 -13.13
CA ALA A 14 -24.12 13.07 -12.06
C ALA A 14 -24.62 12.38 -10.77
N PRO A 15 -23.75 11.64 -10.05
CA PRO A 15 -24.13 10.99 -8.82
C PRO A 15 -24.53 12.02 -7.76
N THR A 16 -25.50 11.68 -6.94
CA THR A 16 -25.79 12.40 -5.71
C THR A 16 -24.74 12.05 -4.64
N ARG A 17 -24.61 12.90 -3.63
CA ARG A 17 -23.70 12.64 -2.50
C ARG A 17 -24.03 11.33 -1.78
N ALA A 18 -25.31 10.96 -1.70
CA ALA A 18 -25.74 9.72 -1.06
C ALA A 18 -25.36 8.49 -1.90
N GLU A 19 -25.51 8.54 -3.23
CA GLU A 19 -25.07 7.47 -4.14
C GLU A 19 -23.55 7.29 -4.07
N ALA A 20 -22.79 8.39 -4.11
CA ALA A 20 -21.35 8.35 -3.97
C ALA A 20 -20.92 7.82 -2.58
N PHE A 21 -21.54 8.28 -1.49
CA PHE A 21 -21.25 7.77 -0.14
C PHE A 21 -21.44 6.26 -0.04
N ARG A 22 -22.58 5.74 -0.54
CA ARG A 22 -22.87 4.29 -0.54
C ARG A 22 -21.87 3.52 -1.40
N PHE A 23 -21.47 4.07 -2.54
CA PHE A 23 -20.46 3.47 -3.40
C PHE A 23 -19.10 3.37 -2.68
N TRP A 24 -18.59 4.48 -2.11
CA TRP A 24 -17.30 4.48 -1.42
C TRP A 24 -17.30 3.57 -0.19
N LEU A 25 -18.42 3.52 0.55
CA LEU A 25 -18.58 2.58 1.65
C LEU A 25 -18.55 1.12 1.18
N LYS A 26 -19.33 0.78 0.13
CA LYS A 26 -19.32 -0.55 -0.49
C LYS A 26 -17.90 -0.91 -0.91
N LEU A 27 -17.23 -0.01 -1.62
CA LEU A 27 -15.87 -0.21 -2.12
C LEU A 27 -14.90 -0.54 -0.98
N GLY A 28 -14.98 0.15 0.17
CA GLY A 28 -14.16 -0.15 1.34
C GLY A 28 -14.32 -1.59 1.88
N PHE A 29 -15.49 -2.21 1.72
CA PHE A 29 -15.73 -3.60 2.13
C PHE A 29 -15.37 -4.65 1.06
N ILE A 30 -15.24 -4.26 -0.21
CA ILE A 30 -15.00 -5.20 -1.33
C ILE A 30 -13.66 -5.00 -2.03
N SER A 31 -12.82 -4.09 -1.54
CA SER A 31 -11.52 -3.72 -2.13
C SER A 31 -10.44 -4.77 -1.88
N PHE A 32 -10.63 -5.97 -2.40
CA PHE A 32 -9.67 -7.08 -2.35
C PHE A 32 -8.70 -7.06 -3.55
N GLY A 33 -7.59 -7.80 -3.44
CA GLY A 33 -6.70 -8.09 -4.58
C GLY A 33 -5.55 -7.11 -4.81
N GLY A 34 -5.13 -6.40 -3.76
CA GLY A 34 -4.02 -5.43 -3.84
C GLY A 34 -4.32 -4.22 -4.75
N PRO A 35 -3.32 -3.35 -5.01
CA PRO A 35 -3.54 -2.12 -5.75
C PRO A 35 -4.16 -2.33 -7.14
N ALA A 36 -3.69 -3.32 -7.89
CA ALA A 36 -4.21 -3.61 -9.23
C ALA A 36 -5.67 -4.08 -9.22
N GLY A 37 -6.06 -4.95 -8.27
CA GLY A 37 -7.45 -5.39 -8.13
C GLY A 37 -8.38 -4.25 -7.74
N GLN A 38 -7.94 -3.38 -6.83
CA GLN A 38 -8.70 -2.21 -6.38
C GLN A 38 -8.90 -1.18 -7.51
N ILE A 39 -7.83 -0.90 -8.26
CA ILE A 39 -7.89 -0.02 -9.43
C ILE A 39 -8.82 -0.62 -10.50
N ALA A 40 -8.77 -1.94 -10.73
CA ALA A 40 -9.66 -2.61 -11.67
C ALA A 40 -11.14 -2.56 -11.24
N ILE A 41 -11.46 -2.72 -9.95
CA ILE A 41 -12.82 -2.58 -9.43
C ILE A 41 -13.31 -1.14 -9.61
N MET A 42 -12.46 -0.14 -9.28
CA MET A 42 -12.81 1.26 -9.47
C MET A 42 -13.01 1.60 -10.94
N HIS A 43 -12.16 1.10 -11.83
CA HIS A 43 -12.28 1.28 -13.28
C HIS A 43 -13.60 0.68 -13.78
N ARG A 44 -13.84 -0.61 -13.52
CA ARG A 44 -15.09 -1.28 -13.92
C ARG A 44 -16.34 -0.56 -13.42
N GLU A 45 -16.38 -0.18 -12.15
CA GLU A 45 -17.58 0.45 -11.59
C GLU A 45 -17.73 1.93 -12.00
N LEU A 46 -16.66 2.72 -12.02
CA LEU A 46 -16.74 4.18 -12.26
C LEU A 46 -16.65 4.57 -13.72
N VAL A 47 -15.94 3.79 -14.54
CA VAL A 47 -15.75 4.03 -15.97
C VAL A 47 -16.75 3.20 -16.77
N ASP A 48 -16.73 1.87 -16.65
CA ASP A 48 -17.52 0.99 -17.52
C ASP A 48 -19.01 0.96 -17.14
N GLU A 49 -19.32 0.63 -15.88
CA GLU A 49 -20.71 0.38 -15.45
C GLU A 49 -21.47 1.69 -15.22
N ARG A 50 -20.92 2.60 -14.40
CA ARG A 50 -21.63 3.84 -14.00
C ARG A 50 -21.35 5.02 -14.93
N ARG A 51 -20.25 4.99 -15.69
CA ARG A 51 -19.77 6.07 -16.56
C ARG A 51 -19.75 7.45 -15.86
N TRP A 52 -19.31 7.48 -14.60
CA TRP A 52 -19.14 8.72 -13.85
C TRP A 52 -17.90 9.49 -14.32
N ILE A 53 -16.87 8.78 -14.78
CA ILE A 53 -15.59 9.34 -15.24
C ILE A 53 -15.22 8.65 -16.55
N SER A 54 -14.73 9.37 -17.56
CA SER A 54 -14.23 8.76 -18.80
C SER A 54 -12.90 8.02 -18.60
N GLU A 55 -12.56 7.15 -19.55
CA GLU A 55 -11.30 6.41 -19.58
C GLU A 55 -10.10 7.33 -19.41
N ARG A 56 -9.99 8.35 -20.25
CA ARG A 56 -8.83 9.26 -20.23
C ARG A 56 -8.72 10.04 -18.94
N ARG A 57 -9.85 10.48 -18.36
CA ARG A 57 -9.90 11.19 -17.07
C ARG A 57 -9.48 10.27 -15.91
N PHE A 58 -9.91 9.01 -15.93
CA PHE A 58 -9.49 8.01 -14.96
C PHE A 58 -7.98 7.73 -15.04
N LEU A 59 -7.47 7.50 -16.25
CA LEU A 59 -6.04 7.24 -16.48
C LEU A 59 -5.16 8.46 -16.12
N HIS A 60 -5.65 9.67 -16.37
CA HIS A 60 -4.96 10.90 -15.95
C HIS A 60 -4.81 10.96 -14.43
N ALA A 61 -5.89 10.71 -13.68
CA ALA A 61 -5.86 10.66 -12.23
C ALA A 61 -4.94 9.53 -11.71
N LEU A 62 -5.01 8.35 -12.33
CA LEU A 62 -4.17 7.20 -11.97
C LEU A 62 -2.68 7.50 -12.19
N ASN A 63 -2.33 8.06 -13.35
CA ASN A 63 -0.96 8.42 -13.69
C ASN A 63 -0.39 9.44 -12.70
N TYR A 64 -1.21 10.37 -12.21
CA TYR A 64 -0.80 11.27 -11.13
C TYR A 64 -0.53 10.55 -9.82
N CYS A 65 -1.45 9.67 -9.39
CA CYS A 65 -1.31 8.93 -8.13
C CYS A 65 -0.06 8.04 -8.13
N MET A 66 0.39 7.54 -9.29
CA MET A 66 1.64 6.79 -9.43
C MET A 66 2.91 7.63 -9.25
N LEU A 67 2.83 8.97 -9.34
CA LEU A 67 3.96 9.88 -9.12
C LEU A 67 4.09 10.28 -7.64
N LEU A 68 3.02 10.10 -6.86
CA LEU A 68 2.96 10.52 -5.48
C LEU A 68 3.46 9.42 -4.55
N PRO A 69 4.09 9.79 -3.42
CA PRO A 69 4.34 8.81 -2.38
C PRO A 69 3.02 8.43 -1.67
N GLY A 70 2.82 7.14 -1.43
CA GLY A 70 1.66 6.59 -0.73
C GLY A 70 0.89 5.51 -1.51
N PRO A 71 -0.25 5.05 -0.96
CA PRO A 71 -1.05 3.98 -1.55
C PRO A 71 -1.89 4.50 -2.74
N GLU A 72 -1.43 4.16 -3.95
CA GLU A 72 -2.01 4.59 -5.24
C GLU A 72 -3.53 4.44 -5.31
N ALA A 73 -4.10 3.30 -4.89
CA ALA A 73 -5.53 3.04 -4.98
C ALA A 73 -6.37 3.96 -4.05
N THR A 74 -5.91 4.22 -2.83
CA THR A 74 -6.58 5.14 -1.91
C THR A 74 -6.47 6.58 -2.38
N GLN A 75 -5.32 6.95 -2.93
CA GLN A 75 -5.09 8.25 -3.55
C GLN A 75 -6.02 8.46 -4.75
N LEU A 76 -6.18 7.43 -5.60
CA LEU A 76 -7.12 7.46 -6.71
C LEU A 76 -8.56 7.58 -6.23
N ALA A 77 -8.99 6.80 -5.23
CA ALA A 77 -10.32 6.94 -4.63
C ALA A 77 -10.56 8.38 -4.10
N THR A 78 -9.57 8.94 -3.39
CA THR A 78 -9.60 10.32 -2.90
C THR A 78 -9.69 11.33 -4.04
N TYR A 79 -8.95 11.12 -5.13
CA TYR A 79 -8.94 11.99 -6.31
C TYR A 79 -10.29 11.98 -7.02
N LEU A 80 -10.82 10.79 -7.30
CA LEU A 80 -12.10 10.62 -8.00
C LEU A 80 -13.26 11.15 -7.13
N GLY A 81 -13.24 10.90 -5.82
CA GLY A 81 -14.18 11.50 -4.88
C GLY A 81 -14.09 13.02 -4.85
N TRP A 82 -12.86 13.57 -4.89
CA TRP A 82 -12.63 15.00 -4.97
C TRP A 82 -13.16 15.61 -6.26
N LEU A 83 -12.95 14.95 -7.40
CA LEU A 83 -13.40 15.41 -8.69
C LEU A 83 -14.94 15.43 -8.79
N LEU A 84 -15.60 14.41 -8.24
CA LEU A 84 -17.07 14.30 -8.23
C LEU A 84 -17.74 15.26 -7.24
N HIS A 85 -17.16 15.45 -6.04
CA HIS A 85 -17.84 16.11 -4.92
C HIS A 85 -16.97 17.10 -4.13
N ARG A 86 -15.92 17.65 -4.76
CA ARG A 86 -14.96 18.61 -4.18
C ARG A 86 -14.25 18.03 -2.96
N THR A 87 -13.63 18.88 -2.13
CA THR A 87 -12.87 18.47 -0.94
C THR A 87 -13.62 17.50 -0.02
N ARG A 88 -14.93 17.71 0.23
CA ARG A 88 -15.73 16.79 1.04
C ARG A 88 -15.85 15.41 0.40
N GLY A 89 -16.02 15.37 -0.93
CA GLY A 89 -16.02 14.13 -1.69
C GLY A 89 -14.72 13.35 -1.57
N GLY A 90 -13.58 14.03 -1.68
CA GLY A 90 -12.27 13.40 -1.53
C GLY A 90 -12.04 12.85 -0.14
N ILE A 91 -12.36 13.63 0.91
CA ILE A 91 -12.24 13.19 2.30
C ILE A 91 -13.14 11.97 2.55
N VAL A 92 -14.41 12.01 2.13
CA VAL A 92 -15.35 10.89 2.32
C VAL A 92 -14.86 9.64 1.57
N ALA A 93 -14.44 9.77 0.31
CA ALA A 93 -13.98 8.65 -0.50
C ALA A 93 -12.74 7.99 0.10
N GLY A 94 -11.71 8.76 0.41
CA GLY A 94 -10.48 8.23 1.01
C GLY A 94 -10.70 7.63 2.39
N THR A 95 -11.49 8.28 3.25
CA THR A 95 -11.75 7.77 4.61
C THR A 95 -12.56 6.49 4.57
N LEU A 96 -13.62 6.41 3.77
CA LEU A 96 -14.44 5.19 3.66
C LEU A 96 -13.71 4.04 2.97
N PHE A 97 -12.68 4.33 2.18
CA PHE A 97 -11.80 3.31 1.60
C PHE A 97 -10.90 2.63 2.64
N VAL A 98 -10.54 3.35 3.72
CA VAL A 98 -9.57 2.92 4.75
C VAL A 98 -10.26 2.42 6.03
N LEU A 99 -11.38 3.05 6.40
CA LEU A 99 -12.04 2.85 7.69
C LEU A 99 -12.53 1.40 7.93
N PRO A 100 -13.17 0.71 6.96
CA PRO A 100 -13.56 -0.68 7.16
C PRO A 100 -12.36 -1.58 7.47
N SER A 101 -11.25 -1.40 6.75
CA SER A 101 -10.01 -2.16 6.94
C SER A 101 -9.38 -1.90 8.29
N LEU A 102 -9.40 -0.65 8.77
CA LEU A 102 -8.91 -0.29 10.11
C LEU A 102 -9.71 -1.04 11.18
N ALA A 103 -11.04 -1.06 11.08
CA ALA A 103 -11.89 -1.77 12.02
C ALA A 103 -11.66 -3.29 11.99
N ILE A 104 -11.59 -3.88 10.79
CA ILE A 104 -11.35 -5.32 10.60
C ILE A 104 -9.97 -5.71 11.14
N LEU A 105 -8.90 -5.02 10.75
CA LEU A 105 -7.55 -5.36 11.19
C LEU A 105 -7.32 -5.08 12.68
N SER A 106 -7.93 -4.04 13.24
CA SER A 106 -7.87 -3.83 14.71
C SER A 106 -8.56 -4.97 15.45
N THR A 107 -9.69 -5.45 14.93
CA THR A 107 -10.41 -6.60 15.51
C THR A 107 -9.59 -7.88 15.38
N LEU A 108 -9.00 -8.13 14.20
CA LEU A 108 -8.14 -9.30 13.97
C LEU A 108 -6.86 -9.24 14.82
N ALA A 109 -6.24 -8.07 14.99
CA ALA A 109 -5.09 -7.88 15.86
C ALA A 109 -5.45 -8.15 17.33
N TRP A 110 -6.61 -7.68 17.78
CA TRP A 110 -7.11 -7.99 19.12
C TRP A 110 -7.33 -9.49 19.31
N ILE A 111 -7.97 -10.17 18.34
CA ILE A 111 -8.17 -11.62 18.38
C ILE A 111 -6.82 -12.35 18.40
N TYR A 112 -5.89 -11.93 17.56
CA TYR A 112 -4.54 -12.48 17.47
C TYR A 112 -3.79 -12.39 18.80
N LEU A 113 -3.80 -11.24 19.47
CA LEU A 113 -3.08 -11.06 20.73
C LEU A 113 -3.76 -11.79 21.90
N ARG A 114 -5.09 -11.93 21.86
CA ARG A 114 -5.84 -12.59 22.93
C ARG A 114 -5.88 -14.10 22.82
N TRP A 115 -5.98 -14.65 21.61
CA TRP A 115 -6.18 -16.08 21.35
C TRP A 115 -5.15 -16.70 20.39
N GLY A 116 -4.15 -15.97 19.93
CA GLY A 116 -3.14 -16.48 19.01
C GLY A 116 -2.35 -17.69 19.52
N HIS A 117 -2.32 -17.90 20.83
CA HIS A 117 -1.70 -19.06 21.47
C HIS A 117 -2.57 -20.34 21.40
N VAL A 118 -3.86 -20.22 21.07
CA VAL A 118 -4.75 -21.39 20.94
C VAL A 118 -4.28 -22.22 19.75
N PRO A 119 -4.15 -23.57 19.88
CA PRO A 119 -3.58 -24.42 18.84
C PRO A 119 -4.19 -24.24 17.45
N ALA A 120 -5.51 -24.04 17.38
CA ALA A 120 -6.20 -23.79 16.12
C ALA A 120 -5.72 -22.49 15.43
N ILE A 121 -5.60 -21.39 16.17
CA ILE A 121 -5.19 -20.10 15.60
C ILE A 121 -3.69 -20.13 15.28
N ALA A 122 -2.87 -20.64 16.19
CA ALA A 122 -1.43 -20.82 15.98
C ALA A 122 -1.14 -21.70 14.76
N GLY A 123 -1.86 -22.82 14.63
CA GLY A 123 -1.77 -23.76 13.52
C GLY A 123 -2.14 -23.10 12.20
N ALA A 124 -3.30 -22.43 12.14
CA ALA A 124 -3.71 -21.69 10.95
C ALA A 124 -2.65 -20.68 10.51
N LEU A 125 -2.18 -19.82 11.42
CA LEU A 125 -1.17 -18.81 11.10
C LEU A 125 0.16 -19.43 10.66
N SER A 126 0.58 -20.53 11.29
CA SER A 126 1.81 -21.24 10.90
C SER A 126 1.78 -21.71 9.45
N GLY A 127 0.61 -22.13 8.94
CA GLY A 127 0.45 -22.51 7.54
C GLY A 127 0.31 -21.35 6.56
N VAL A 128 -0.12 -20.18 7.05
CA VAL A 128 -0.19 -18.97 6.22
C VAL A 128 1.21 -18.36 6.01
N LYS A 129 2.09 -18.40 7.01
CA LYS A 129 3.44 -17.82 6.94
C LYS A 129 4.22 -18.17 5.65
N PRO A 130 4.40 -19.45 5.26
CA PRO A 130 5.10 -19.80 4.02
C PRO A 130 4.37 -19.32 2.76
N VAL A 131 3.04 -19.21 2.79
CA VAL A 131 2.26 -18.62 1.69
C VAL A 131 2.55 -17.13 1.56
N VAL A 132 2.67 -16.39 2.66
CA VAL A 132 3.03 -14.96 2.65
C VAL A 132 4.41 -14.75 2.04
N VAL A 133 5.40 -15.58 2.38
CA VAL A 133 6.73 -15.52 1.74
C VAL A 133 6.61 -15.65 0.22
N ALA A 134 5.80 -16.60 -0.26
CA ALA A 134 5.54 -16.80 -1.69
C ALA A 134 4.83 -15.59 -2.33
N ILE A 135 3.86 -14.98 -1.63
CA ILE A 135 3.14 -13.78 -2.09
C ILE A 135 4.10 -12.59 -2.24
N VAL A 136 4.95 -12.34 -1.25
CA VAL A 136 5.93 -11.24 -1.28
C VAL A 136 6.95 -11.45 -2.39
N LEU A 137 7.47 -12.67 -2.55
CA LEU A 137 8.39 -13.00 -3.64
C LEU A 137 7.72 -12.84 -5.02
N HIS A 138 6.47 -13.28 -5.16
CA HIS A 138 5.70 -13.09 -6.38
C HIS A 138 5.41 -11.60 -6.66
N ALA A 139 5.19 -10.79 -5.62
CA ALA A 139 5.06 -9.34 -5.74
C ALA A 139 6.36 -8.70 -6.26
N ALA A 140 7.52 -9.08 -5.69
CA ALA A 140 8.83 -8.64 -6.18
C ALA A 140 9.02 -9.00 -7.66
N TRP A 141 8.71 -10.24 -8.03
CA TRP A 141 8.79 -10.70 -9.43
C TRP A 141 7.88 -9.91 -10.36
N ARG A 142 6.62 -9.68 -9.97
CA ARG A 142 5.64 -8.96 -10.79
C ARG A 142 6.07 -7.51 -11.03
N ILE A 143 6.56 -6.83 -9.98
CA ILE A 143 7.09 -5.46 -10.09
C ILE A 143 8.36 -5.47 -10.94
N GLY A 144 9.28 -6.40 -10.66
CA GLY A 144 10.54 -6.57 -11.39
C GLY A 144 10.35 -6.79 -12.90
N LYS A 145 9.45 -7.69 -13.29
CA LYS A 145 9.13 -7.97 -14.71
C LYS A 145 8.58 -6.73 -15.43
N ARG A 146 7.84 -5.85 -14.73
CA ARG A 146 7.31 -4.62 -15.31
C ARG A 146 8.39 -3.54 -15.43
N THR A 147 9.22 -3.39 -14.40
CA THR A 147 10.14 -2.26 -14.24
C THR A 147 11.55 -2.52 -14.77
N LEU A 148 12.15 -3.70 -14.50
CA LEU A 148 13.57 -3.99 -14.77
C LEU A 148 13.81 -4.39 -16.24
N ARG A 149 13.58 -3.44 -17.14
CA ARG A 149 13.69 -3.62 -18.60
C ARG A 149 15.10 -3.40 -19.16
N HIS A 150 16.05 -2.96 -18.33
CA HIS A 150 17.41 -2.64 -18.73
C HIS A 150 18.43 -3.08 -17.66
N PRO A 151 19.65 -3.50 -18.02
CA PRO A 151 20.68 -3.92 -17.06
C PRO A 151 21.01 -2.88 -15.98
N LEU A 152 20.97 -1.58 -16.32
CA LEU A 152 21.17 -0.50 -15.34
C LEU A 152 20.11 -0.50 -14.23
N LEU A 153 18.86 -0.83 -14.55
CA LEU A 153 17.79 -0.92 -13.56
C LEU A 153 17.99 -2.15 -12.66
N TRP A 154 18.47 -3.27 -13.22
CA TRP A 154 18.90 -4.43 -12.43
C TRP A 154 20.04 -4.07 -11.49
N ALA A 155 21.03 -3.29 -11.94
CA ALA A 155 22.13 -2.83 -11.10
C ALA A 155 21.62 -1.99 -9.91
N ILE A 156 20.67 -1.06 -10.14
CA ILE A 156 20.03 -0.29 -9.05
C ILE A 156 19.30 -1.23 -8.08
N ALA A 157 18.53 -2.20 -8.59
CA ALA A 157 17.79 -3.15 -7.75
C ALA A 157 18.72 -4.01 -6.89
N VAL A 158 19.80 -4.56 -7.47
CA VAL A 158 20.79 -5.36 -6.75
C VAL A 158 21.55 -4.51 -5.74
N ALA A 159 21.95 -3.29 -6.12
CA ALA A 159 22.62 -2.37 -5.20
C ALA A 159 21.73 -2.00 -4.01
N ALA A 160 20.43 -1.77 -4.24
CA ALA A 160 19.46 -1.49 -3.18
C ALA A 160 19.28 -2.70 -2.25
N PHE A 161 19.18 -3.90 -2.80
CA PHE A 161 19.12 -5.15 -2.01
C PHE A 161 20.35 -5.29 -1.12
N VAL A 162 21.55 -5.18 -1.71
CA VAL A 162 22.82 -5.33 -0.98
C VAL A 162 23.02 -4.21 0.05
N ALA A 163 22.64 -2.97 -0.26
CA ALA A 163 22.72 -1.86 0.68
C ALA A 163 21.84 -2.11 1.92
N LEU A 164 20.64 -2.68 1.72
CA LEU A 164 19.72 -2.95 2.82
C LEU A 164 20.15 -4.17 3.66
N GLU A 165 20.46 -5.31 3.01
CA GLU A 165 20.77 -6.58 3.70
C GLU A 165 22.23 -6.70 4.15
N GLY A 166 23.17 -6.11 3.41
CA GLY A 166 24.61 -6.28 3.64
C GLY A 166 25.26 -5.14 4.42
N PHE A 167 24.61 -3.98 4.48
CA PHE A 167 25.19 -2.76 5.06
C PHE A 167 24.24 -1.99 5.98
N ASP A 168 23.03 -2.51 6.24
CA ASP A 168 22.01 -1.88 7.08
C ASP A 168 21.69 -0.42 6.68
N VAL A 169 21.81 -0.09 5.38
CA VAL A 169 21.57 1.27 4.91
C VAL A 169 20.10 1.63 5.14
N PRO A 170 19.79 2.78 5.78
CA PRO A 170 18.41 3.19 6.02
C PRO A 170 17.62 3.31 4.71
N PHE A 171 16.39 2.76 4.69
CA PHE A 171 15.53 2.79 3.51
C PHE A 171 15.38 4.19 2.86
N PRO A 172 15.20 5.30 3.60
CA PRO A 172 15.14 6.64 2.99
C PRO A 172 16.39 7.00 2.18
N ALA A 173 17.58 6.57 2.62
CA ALA A 173 18.83 6.81 1.90
C ALA A 173 18.88 6.00 0.60
N ILE A 174 18.35 4.77 0.58
CA ILE A 174 18.20 3.95 -0.62
C ILE A 174 17.29 4.64 -1.63
N VAL A 175 16.14 5.17 -1.19
CA VAL A 175 15.20 5.90 -2.07
C VAL A 175 15.85 7.13 -2.68
N VAL A 176 16.53 7.95 -1.88
CA VAL A 176 17.24 9.14 -2.37
C VAL A 176 18.38 8.76 -3.32
N GLY A 177 19.19 7.76 -2.97
CA GLY A 177 20.27 7.26 -3.81
C GLY A 177 19.76 6.74 -5.16
N ALA A 178 18.66 6.00 -5.16
CA ALA A 178 18.02 5.50 -6.37
C ALA A 178 17.44 6.61 -7.25
N ALA A 179 16.86 7.65 -6.65
CA ALA A 179 16.37 8.82 -7.36
C ALA A 179 17.52 9.57 -8.07
N LEU A 180 18.61 9.81 -7.34
CA LEU A 180 19.81 10.47 -7.87
C LEU A 180 20.47 9.63 -8.97
N ALA A 181 20.59 8.32 -8.75
CA ALA A 181 21.10 7.39 -9.76
C ALA A 181 20.22 7.40 -11.02
N GLY A 182 18.89 7.43 -10.87
CA GLY A 182 17.95 7.56 -11.98
C GLY A 182 18.17 8.84 -12.80
N VAL A 183 18.37 9.98 -12.13
CA VAL A 183 18.68 11.26 -12.82
C VAL A 183 20.03 11.21 -13.53
N ALA A 184 21.06 10.69 -12.87
CA ALA A 184 22.41 10.64 -13.44
C ALA A 184 22.48 9.67 -14.64
N LEU A 185 21.94 8.46 -14.48
CA LEU A 185 21.99 7.43 -15.51
C LEU A 185 21.06 7.75 -16.70
N ALA A 186 19.95 8.47 -16.49
CA ALA A 186 19.11 8.93 -17.59
C ALA A 186 19.80 9.96 -18.51
N ARG A 187 20.84 10.65 -18.04
CA ARG A 187 21.65 11.54 -18.89
C ARG A 187 22.61 10.76 -19.80
N VAL A 188 23.07 9.59 -19.35
CA VAL A 188 24.05 8.77 -20.07
C VAL A 188 23.34 7.76 -20.98
N GLU A 189 22.30 7.09 -20.46
CA GLU A 189 21.51 6.09 -21.19
C GLU A 189 20.02 6.43 -21.12
N PRO A 190 19.53 7.41 -21.91
CA PRO A 190 18.13 7.84 -21.88
C PRO A 190 17.14 6.72 -22.18
N ARG A 191 17.53 5.70 -22.98
CA ARG A 191 16.66 4.58 -23.37
C ARG A 191 16.27 3.70 -22.18
N ALA A 192 17.14 3.60 -21.17
CA ALA A 192 16.84 2.86 -19.95
C ALA A 192 15.74 3.53 -19.10
N PHE A 193 15.52 4.84 -19.30
CA PHE A 193 14.61 5.68 -18.50
C PHE A 193 13.50 6.34 -19.32
N SER A 194 13.29 5.91 -20.57
CA SER A 194 12.24 6.44 -21.46
C SER A 194 10.89 5.72 -21.33
N GLY A 195 10.75 4.79 -20.37
CA GLY A 195 9.51 4.04 -20.15
C GLY A 195 8.40 4.89 -19.50
N SER A 196 7.15 4.62 -19.87
CA SER A 196 5.99 5.17 -19.15
C SER A 196 5.76 4.41 -17.84
N ILE A 197 5.80 5.12 -16.71
CA ILE A 197 5.31 4.59 -15.42
C ILE A 197 3.77 4.49 -15.43
N GLY A 198 3.11 5.30 -16.27
CA GLY A 198 1.66 5.40 -16.38
C GLY A 198 1.00 4.40 -17.33
N HIS A 199 -0.31 4.24 -17.18
CA HIS A 199 -1.16 3.51 -18.11
C HIS A 199 -1.34 4.32 -19.39
N ALA A 200 -1.24 3.65 -20.55
CA ALA A 200 -1.33 4.27 -21.87
C ALA A 200 -2.69 4.94 -22.07
N SER A 201 -2.73 6.09 -22.75
CA SER A 201 -3.96 6.81 -23.09
C SER A 201 -4.91 5.93 -23.92
N GLY A 202 -6.03 5.52 -23.33
CA GLY A 202 -7.12 4.86 -24.04
C GLY A 202 -7.80 5.85 -24.99
N ALA A 203 -7.35 5.90 -26.25
CA ALA A 203 -7.88 6.77 -27.30
C ALA A 203 -8.95 6.06 -28.17
N GLY A 204 -9.76 5.19 -27.57
CA GLY A 204 -10.87 4.52 -28.25
C GLY A 204 -12.15 5.34 -28.14
N ALA A 205 -13.06 5.24 -29.12
CA ALA A 205 -14.40 5.81 -29.00
C ALA A 205 -15.13 5.18 -27.81
N HIS A 206 -15.56 6.01 -26.85
CA HIS A 206 -16.26 5.59 -25.64
C HIS A 206 -17.62 6.29 -25.52
N ALA A 207 -18.55 5.65 -24.80
CA ALA A 207 -19.85 6.24 -24.52
C ALA A 207 -19.70 7.48 -23.60
N PRO A 208 -20.58 8.49 -23.71
CA PRO A 208 -20.47 9.70 -22.91
C PRO A 208 -20.50 9.43 -21.40
N ALA A 209 -19.66 10.16 -20.65
CA ALA A 209 -19.53 10.10 -19.19
C ALA A 209 -19.96 11.42 -18.51
N VAL A 210 -20.17 11.39 -17.19
CA VAL A 210 -20.50 12.62 -16.42
C VAL A 210 -19.35 13.62 -16.45
N ILE A 211 -18.13 13.14 -16.19
CA ILE A 211 -16.89 13.91 -16.36
C ILE A 211 -16.13 13.26 -17.50
N ASP A 212 -16.40 13.77 -18.69
CA ASP A 212 -15.85 13.30 -19.95
C ASP A 212 -14.59 14.07 -20.37
N ASP A 213 -13.98 13.65 -21.46
CA ASP A 213 -12.75 14.21 -22.03
C ASP A 213 -12.89 15.69 -22.41
N ASP A 214 -14.07 16.07 -22.91
CA ASP A 214 -14.40 17.45 -23.30
C ASP A 214 -14.99 18.27 -22.14
N THR A 215 -15.14 17.67 -20.95
CA THR A 215 -15.69 18.38 -19.79
C THR A 215 -14.67 19.42 -19.29
N PRO A 216 -15.03 20.73 -19.24
CA PRO A 216 -14.11 21.75 -18.77
C PRO A 216 -13.67 21.49 -17.34
N THR A 217 -12.41 21.82 -17.01
CA THR A 217 -11.89 21.68 -15.65
C THR A 217 -12.80 22.41 -14.65
N PRO A 218 -13.37 21.68 -13.67
CA PRO A 218 -14.37 22.26 -12.77
C PRO A 218 -13.75 23.36 -11.89
N PRO A 219 -14.51 24.35 -11.41
CA PRO A 219 -13.96 25.54 -10.74
C PRO A 219 -13.09 25.26 -9.50
N HIS A 220 -13.26 24.10 -8.87
CA HIS A 220 -12.48 23.67 -7.70
C HIS A 220 -11.18 22.97 -8.07
N ALA A 221 -11.08 22.42 -9.29
CA ALA A 221 -9.88 21.81 -9.86
C ALA A 221 -9.00 22.81 -10.62
N ARG A 222 -9.44 24.07 -10.77
CA ARG A 222 -8.60 25.13 -11.32
C ARG A 222 -7.51 25.52 -10.32
N TRP A 223 -6.29 25.67 -10.84
CA TRP A 223 -5.13 26.09 -10.07
C TRP A 223 -5.36 27.43 -9.36
N SER A 224 -4.91 27.51 -8.10
CA SER A 224 -4.87 28.75 -7.32
C SER A 224 -3.82 28.63 -6.22
N ALA A 225 -2.77 29.44 -6.29
CA ALA A 225 -1.70 29.47 -5.28
C ALA A 225 -2.25 29.72 -3.86
N ARG A 226 -3.24 30.61 -3.72
CA ARG A 226 -3.89 30.88 -2.44
C ARG A 226 -4.59 29.65 -1.87
N ARG A 227 -5.29 28.86 -2.69
CA ARG A 227 -5.94 27.61 -2.26
C ARG A 227 -4.90 26.56 -1.90
N PHE A 228 -3.85 26.42 -2.71
CA PHE A 228 -2.75 25.52 -2.44
C PHE A 228 -2.13 25.78 -1.06
N VAL A 229 -1.70 27.03 -0.80
CA VAL A 229 -1.12 27.44 0.49
C VAL A 229 -2.11 27.21 1.63
N ALA A 230 -3.38 27.54 1.45
CA ALA A 230 -4.40 27.32 2.48
C ALA A 230 -4.60 25.84 2.81
N VAL A 231 -4.66 24.95 1.81
CA VAL A 231 -4.79 23.51 2.03
C VAL A 231 -3.55 22.96 2.74
N VAL A 232 -2.34 23.33 2.27
CA VAL A 232 -1.09 22.93 2.92
C VAL A 232 -1.07 23.39 4.39
N ALA A 233 -1.39 24.66 4.65
CA ALA A 233 -1.42 25.20 6.01
C ALA A 233 -2.42 24.46 6.92
N VAL A 234 -3.61 24.13 6.42
CA VAL A 234 -4.62 23.36 7.16
C VAL A 234 -4.11 21.96 7.51
N PHE A 235 -3.50 21.25 6.56
CA PHE A 235 -2.97 19.90 6.80
C PHE A 235 -1.77 19.90 7.74
N VAL A 236 -0.87 20.89 7.62
CA VAL A 236 0.25 21.08 8.55
C VAL A 236 -0.27 21.40 9.95
N ALA A 237 -1.31 22.23 10.08
CA ALA A 237 -1.94 22.52 11.36
C ALA A 237 -2.63 21.28 11.96
N ILE A 238 -3.35 20.50 11.17
CA ILE A 238 -3.96 19.23 11.60
C ILE A 238 -2.88 18.25 12.08
N TRP A 239 -1.81 18.09 11.29
CA TRP A 239 -0.67 17.23 11.65
C TRP A 239 -0.01 17.71 12.94
N GLY A 240 0.32 19.00 13.03
CA GLY A 240 0.99 19.59 14.19
C GLY A 240 0.14 19.54 15.45
N ALA A 241 -1.17 19.73 15.34
CA ALA A 241 -2.10 19.58 16.45
C ALA A 241 -2.19 18.12 16.93
N ALA A 242 -2.36 17.17 16.01
CA ALA A 242 -2.44 15.75 16.35
C ALA A 242 -1.12 15.24 16.96
N PHE A 243 0.01 15.55 16.33
CA PHE A 243 1.33 15.13 16.80
C PHE A 243 1.70 15.83 18.12
N GLY A 244 1.45 17.13 18.21
CA GLY A 244 1.65 17.91 19.44
C GLY A 244 0.81 17.40 20.60
N ALA A 245 -0.43 16.96 20.36
CA ALA A 245 -1.26 16.33 21.38
C ALA A 245 -0.69 15.00 21.86
N LEU A 246 -0.14 14.17 20.96
CA LEU A 246 0.53 12.92 21.35
C LEU A 246 1.78 13.19 22.19
N VAL A 247 2.61 14.15 21.77
CA VAL A 247 3.83 14.53 22.52
C VAL A 247 3.47 15.12 23.89
N ALA A 248 2.45 15.97 23.96
CA ALA A 248 2.01 16.57 25.22
C ALA A 248 1.45 15.52 26.19
N ALA A 249 0.75 14.50 25.69
CA ALA A 249 0.13 13.46 26.51
C ALA A 249 1.10 12.32 26.90
N PHE A 250 2.03 11.94 26.02
CA PHE A 250 2.85 10.73 26.18
C PHE A 250 4.36 10.98 26.15
N GLY A 251 4.79 12.23 25.97
CA GLY A 251 6.19 12.59 25.78
C GLY A 251 6.68 12.41 24.34
N THR A 252 7.84 13.00 24.03
CA THR A 252 8.47 12.88 22.71
C THR A 252 8.89 11.44 22.39
N ASP A 253 9.32 10.72 23.41
CA ASP A 253 9.78 9.33 23.31
C ASP A 253 8.66 8.31 23.57
N GLY A 254 7.43 8.79 23.82
CA GLY A 254 6.28 7.91 24.04
C GLY A 254 5.92 7.13 22.78
N THR A 255 5.50 5.86 22.95
CA THR A 255 5.22 4.93 21.84
C THR A 255 4.31 5.52 20.77
N LEU A 256 3.22 6.21 21.16
CA LEU A 256 2.28 6.80 20.20
C LEU A 256 2.88 8.00 19.44
N ALA A 257 3.71 8.82 20.09
CA ALA A 257 4.43 9.90 19.42
C ALA A 257 5.47 9.34 18.44
N ALA A 258 6.23 8.31 18.85
CA ALA A 258 7.18 7.61 17.99
C ALA A 258 6.49 7.01 16.75
N MET A 259 5.31 6.38 16.92
CA MET A 259 4.47 5.92 15.82
C MET A 259 4.05 7.05 14.89
N GLY A 260 3.51 8.15 15.44
CA GLY A 260 3.08 9.29 14.63
C GLY A 260 4.22 9.88 13.78
N TRP A 261 5.41 9.99 14.36
CA TRP A 261 6.61 10.46 13.68
C TRP A 261 7.07 9.50 12.58
N PHE A 262 7.20 8.21 12.91
CA PHE A 262 7.64 7.19 11.97
C PHE A 262 6.67 7.03 10.79
N PHE A 263 5.37 6.88 11.04
CA PHE A 263 4.39 6.68 9.98
C PHE A 263 4.22 7.92 9.10
N THR A 264 4.43 9.12 9.65
CA THR A 264 4.55 10.35 8.83
C THR A 264 5.73 10.24 7.86
N LYS A 265 6.93 9.89 8.36
CA LYS A 265 8.11 9.74 7.51
C LYS A 265 7.91 8.67 6.45
N ALA A 266 7.44 7.50 6.87
CA ALA A 266 7.15 6.37 5.98
C ALA A 266 6.22 6.82 4.84
N ALA A 267 5.12 7.50 5.15
CA ALA A 267 4.19 8.01 4.15
C ALA A 267 4.83 8.99 3.14
N LEU A 268 5.79 9.81 3.57
CA LEU A 268 6.48 10.77 2.70
C LEU A 268 7.52 10.13 1.77
N VAL A 269 8.04 8.95 2.13
CA VAL A 269 9.12 8.28 1.38
C VAL A 269 8.68 6.98 0.68
N THR A 270 7.39 6.65 0.74
CA THR A 270 6.85 5.41 0.15
C THR A 270 6.50 5.60 -1.31
N PHE A 271 7.36 5.15 -2.22
CA PHE A 271 7.07 5.08 -3.66
C PHE A 271 7.01 3.62 -4.10
N GLY A 272 6.16 3.29 -5.08
CA GLY A 272 6.07 1.91 -5.61
C GLY A 272 5.06 1.00 -4.92
N GLY A 273 4.08 1.57 -4.22
CA GLY A 273 2.95 0.86 -3.63
C GLY A 273 3.22 0.25 -2.25
N ALA A 274 2.24 -0.49 -1.73
CA ALA A 274 2.21 -0.95 -0.34
C ALA A 274 3.39 -1.89 0.05
N TYR A 275 3.87 -2.74 -0.86
CA TYR A 275 5.00 -3.63 -0.57
C TYR A 275 6.32 -2.89 -0.39
N ALA A 276 6.48 -1.72 -1.02
CA ALA A 276 7.73 -0.98 -1.05
C ALA A 276 8.16 -0.45 0.33
N VAL A 277 7.20 -0.16 1.19
CA VAL A 277 7.44 0.40 2.53
C VAL A 277 7.51 -0.66 3.62
N LEU A 278 7.06 -1.89 3.36
CA LEU A 278 7.11 -2.96 4.35
C LEU A 278 8.52 -3.23 4.88
N PRO A 279 9.60 -3.18 4.08
CA PRO A 279 10.96 -3.36 4.60
C PRO A 279 11.36 -2.23 5.55
N TYR A 280 10.93 -1.01 5.26
CA TYR A 280 11.16 0.12 6.16
C TYR A 280 10.38 -0.02 7.48
N ILE A 281 9.15 -0.55 7.41
CA ILE A 281 8.36 -0.89 8.59
C ILE A 281 9.01 -2.02 9.39
N VAL A 282 9.53 -3.06 8.73
CA VAL A 282 10.28 -4.14 9.40
C VAL A 282 11.50 -3.55 10.13
N GLN A 283 12.37 -2.86 9.40
CA GLN A 283 13.60 -2.27 9.95
C GLN A 283 13.30 -1.42 11.20
N HIS A 284 12.25 -0.60 11.15
CA HIS A 284 11.94 0.28 12.27
C HIS A 284 11.14 -0.40 13.39
N ALA A 285 10.04 -1.07 13.05
CA ALA A 285 9.10 -1.60 14.02
C ALA A 285 9.57 -2.89 14.68
N VAL A 286 10.37 -3.71 13.97
CA VAL A 286 10.96 -4.94 14.50
C VAL A 286 12.34 -4.65 15.09
N ASP A 287 13.27 -4.14 14.28
CA ASP A 287 14.69 -4.11 14.66
C ASP A 287 15.05 -2.93 15.57
N HIS A 288 14.48 -1.74 15.33
CA HIS A 288 14.82 -0.54 16.10
C HIS A 288 13.91 -0.26 17.31
N GLN A 289 12.60 -0.44 17.17
CA GLN A 289 11.62 -0.06 18.20
C GLN A 289 11.10 -1.24 19.02
N GLY A 290 11.21 -2.47 18.51
CA GLY A 290 10.64 -3.65 19.17
C GLY A 290 9.13 -3.52 19.42
N TRP A 291 8.38 -2.91 18.50
CA TRP A 291 6.91 -2.84 18.56
C TRP A 291 6.30 -4.22 18.33
N LEU A 292 6.91 -5.02 17.47
CA LEU A 292 6.48 -6.38 17.17
C LEU A 292 7.68 -7.24 16.74
N THR A 293 7.54 -8.55 16.88
CA THR A 293 8.51 -9.54 16.40
C THR A 293 8.42 -9.74 14.89
N ALA A 294 9.46 -10.31 14.27
CA ALA A 294 9.43 -10.72 12.87
C ALA A 294 8.25 -11.66 12.55
N SER A 295 7.96 -12.61 13.45
CA SER A 295 6.81 -13.51 13.33
C SER A 295 5.49 -12.73 13.32
N GLN A 296 5.31 -11.80 14.24
CA GLN A 296 4.11 -10.95 14.31
C GLN A 296 3.97 -10.10 13.05
N MET A 297 5.07 -9.62 12.46
CA MET A 297 5.02 -8.86 11.22
C MET A 297 4.54 -9.72 10.04
N ILE A 298 4.99 -10.97 9.95
CA ILE A 298 4.50 -11.92 8.92
C ILE A 298 3.01 -12.22 9.12
N ASP A 299 2.58 -12.47 10.37
CA ASP A 299 1.18 -12.70 10.72
C ASP A 299 0.31 -11.47 10.40
N GLY A 300 0.83 -10.27 10.68
CA GLY A 300 0.16 -9.01 10.34
C GLY A 300 -0.02 -8.83 8.83
N LEU A 301 1.00 -9.17 8.04
CA LEU A 301 0.92 -9.13 6.58
C LEU A 301 -0.07 -10.18 6.05
N ALA A 302 -0.07 -11.39 6.60
CA ALA A 302 -1.04 -12.44 6.29
C ALA A 302 -2.49 -11.96 6.48
N LEU A 303 -2.77 -11.34 7.62
CA LEU A 303 -4.07 -10.76 7.93
C LEU A 303 -4.36 -9.59 6.99
N GLY A 304 -3.38 -8.73 6.70
CA GLY A 304 -3.50 -7.63 5.74
C GLY A 304 -3.97 -8.10 4.36
N GLU A 305 -3.35 -9.14 3.81
CA GLU A 305 -3.65 -9.68 2.48
C GLU A 305 -5.04 -10.34 2.36
N THR A 306 -5.61 -10.80 3.48
CA THR A 306 -6.94 -11.42 3.52
C THR A 306 -8.07 -10.46 3.83
N THR A 307 -7.75 -9.19 4.13
CA THR A 307 -8.74 -8.18 4.45
C THR A 307 -9.02 -7.24 3.27
N PRO A 308 -10.26 -6.73 3.14
CA PRO A 308 -10.54 -5.71 2.15
C PRO A 308 -9.83 -4.43 2.54
N GLY A 309 -9.29 -3.71 1.56
CA GLY A 309 -8.60 -2.45 1.76
C GLY A 309 -7.19 -2.41 1.20
N PRO A 310 -6.56 -1.22 1.20
CA PRO A 310 -5.23 -1.07 0.65
C PRO A 310 -4.24 -1.90 1.47
N LEU A 311 -3.37 -2.65 0.81
CA LEU A 311 -2.44 -3.57 1.49
C LEU A 311 -1.58 -2.88 2.58
N ILE A 312 -1.31 -1.59 2.40
CA ILE A 312 -0.60 -0.78 3.40
C ILE A 312 -1.28 -0.81 4.78
N MET A 313 -2.56 -1.19 4.87
CA MET A 313 -3.30 -1.27 6.12
C MET A 313 -2.70 -2.24 7.16
N VAL A 314 -1.72 -3.07 6.79
CA VAL A 314 -0.88 -3.77 7.78
C VAL A 314 -0.26 -2.79 8.81
N VAL A 315 -0.07 -1.51 8.48
CA VAL A 315 0.36 -0.49 9.47
C VAL A 315 -0.61 -0.37 10.65
N ALA A 316 -1.91 -0.60 10.46
CA ALA A 316 -2.87 -0.61 11.54
C ALA A 316 -2.62 -1.78 12.50
N PHE A 317 -2.29 -2.96 11.97
CA PHE A 317 -1.88 -4.11 12.78
C PHE A 317 -0.57 -3.82 13.52
N VAL A 318 0.44 -3.26 12.84
CA VAL A 318 1.73 -2.88 13.43
C VAL A 318 1.53 -1.88 14.58
N GLY A 319 0.72 -0.84 14.35
CA GLY A 319 0.37 0.14 15.38
C GLY A 319 -0.38 -0.50 16.54
N PHE A 320 -1.33 -1.41 16.26
CA PHE A 320 -2.08 -2.13 17.30
C PHE A 320 -1.16 -2.96 18.19
N VAL A 321 -0.35 -3.83 17.59
CA VAL A 321 0.56 -4.71 18.32
C VAL A 321 1.62 -3.90 19.06
N GLY A 322 2.18 -2.87 18.45
CA GLY A 322 3.17 -2.01 19.10
C GLY A 322 2.64 -1.32 20.35
N ALA A 323 1.45 -0.71 20.27
CA ALA A 323 0.85 -0.04 21.41
C ALA A 323 0.33 -1.04 22.45
N TRP A 324 -0.14 -2.22 22.04
CA TRP A 324 -0.47 -3.29 22.97
C TRP A 324 0.75 -3.77 23.76
N THR A 325 1.87 -4.01 23.07
CA THR A 325 3.11 -4.53 23.68
C THR A 325 3.73 -3.52 24.66
N HIS A 326 3.74 -2.23 24.30
CA HIS A 326 4.35 -1.17 25.12
C HIS A 326 3.37 -0.53 26.14
N ALA A 327 2.08 -0.87 26.06
CA ALA A 327 1.04 -0.48 27.02
C ALA A 327 1.08 1.01 27.45
N PRO A 328 1.02 2.00 26.52
CA PRO A 328 1.12 3.43 26.83
C PRO A 328 0.01 3.94 27.76
N PHE A 329 -1.08 3.19 27.92
CA PHE A 329 -2.19 3.50 28.84
C PHE A 329 -2.18 2.65 30.11
N GLY A 330 -1.10 1.89 30.35
CA GLY A 330 -1.00 0.92 31.43
C GLY A 330 -1.52 -0.48 31.05
N PRO A 331 -1.25 -1.48 31.91
CA PRO A 331 -1.51 -2.90 31.63
C PRO A 331 -3.01 -3.26 31.61
N ASP A 332 -3.88 -2.44 32.21
CA ASP A 332 -5.32 -2.72 32.27
C ASP A 332 -6.07 -2.26 31.00
N ALA A 333 -5.43 -1.47 30.13
CA ALA A 333 -6.05 -0.80 29.00
C ALA A 333 -5.46 -1.23 27.64
N LEU A 334 -4.94 -2.46 27.52
CA LEU A 334 -4.22 -2.93 26.33
C LEU A 334 -5.02 -2.84 25.03
N ALA A 335 -6.32 -3.17 25.08
CA ALA A 335 -7.18 -3.08 23.90
C ALA A 335 -7.37 -1.62 23.44
N ALA A 336 -7.56 -0.70 24.38
CA ALA A 336 -7.65 0.73 24.08
C ALA A 336 -6.31 1.26 23.53
N ALA A 337 -5.19 0.83 24.12
CA ALA A 337 -3.86 1.14 23.62
C ALA A 337 -3.66 0.65 22.18
N GLY A 338 -4.03 -0.60 21.89
CA GLY A 338 -3.98 -1.16 20.53
C GLY A 338 -4.81 -0.36 19.53
N VAL A 339 -6.06 -0.03 19.87
CA VAL A 339 -6.92 0.80 19.01
C VAL A 339 -6.31 2.19 18.78
N ALA A 340 -5.73 2.79 19.82
CA ALA A 340 -5.03 4.07 19.68
C ALA A 340 -3.81 3.95 18.76
N GLY A 341 -2.97 2.93 18.93
CA GLY A 341 -1.82 2.66 18.07
C GLY A 341 -2.20 2.43 16.61
N ALA A 342 -3.23 1.62 16.36
CA ALA A 342 -3.77 1.40 15.01
C ALA A 342 -4.29 2.70 14.37
N SER A 343 -4.99 3.52 15.17
CA SER A 343 -5.54 4.80 14.73
C SER A 343 -4.44 5.81 14.41
N VAL A 344 -3.41 5.92 15.26
CA VAL A 344 -2.24 6.78 15.06
C VAL A 344 -1.49 6.35 13.81
N ALA A 345 -1.16 5.06 13.69
CA ALA A 345 -0.46 4.53 12.53
C ALA A 345 -1.21 4.83 11.22
N THR A 346 -2.52 4.58 11.21
CA THR A 346 -3.37 4.84 10.04
C THR A 346 -3.46 6.34 9.75
N PHE A 347 -3.75 7.17 10.75
CA PHE A 347 -3.90 8.61 10.56
C PHE A 347 -2.63 9.24 9.96
N PHE A 348 -1.46 9.00 10.55
CA PHE A 348 -0.20 9.58 10.08
C PHE A 348 0.30 8.95 8.77
N THR A 349 -0.10 7.72 8.45
CA THR A 349 0.20 7.10 7.15
C THR A 349 -0.60 7.74 6.01
N PHE A 350 -1.89 7.99 6.21
CA PHE A 350 -2.77 8.47 5.12
C PHE A 350 -2.91 9.98 5.03
N LEU A 351 -2.64 10.73 6.11
CA LEU A 351 -2.77 12.20 6.11
C LEU A 351 -1.96 12.88 4.99
N PRO A 352 -0.68 12.51 4.72
CA PRO A 352 0.07 13.09 3.60
C PRO A 352 -0.56 12.79 2.23
N SER A 353 -1.17 11.62 2.05
CA SER A 353 -1.85 11.26 0.80
C SER A 353 -3.06 12.16 0.52
N PHE A 354 -3.87 12.47 1.54
CA PHE A 354 -4.95 13.44 1.39
C PHE A 354 -4.43 14.83 1.04
N LEU A 355 -3.32 15.26 1.66
CA LEU A 355 -2.66 16.53 1.33
C LEU A 355 -2.22 16.55 -0.15
N PHE A 356 -1.51 15.51 -0.61
CA PHE A 356 -1.01 15.45 -1.99
C PHE A 356 -2.14 15.50 -3.02
N ILE A 357 -3.26 14.84 -2.75
CA ILE A 357 -4.40 14.87 -3.67
C ILE A 357 -5.12 16.21 -3.63
N LEU A 358 -5.45 16.72 -2.44
CA LEU A 358 -6.26 17.94 -2.33
C LEU A 358 -5.49 19.23 -2.66
N ALA A 359 -4.18 19.26 -2.43
CA ALA A 359 -3.32 20.38 -2.81
C ALA A 359 -2.80 20.24 -4.24
N GLY A 360 -2.37 19.03 -4.64
CA GLY A 360 -1.71 18.82 -5.93
C GLY A 360 -2.64 18.49 -7.09
N GLY A 361 -3.85 17.97 -6.85
CA GLY A 361 -4.86 17.71 -7.89
C GLY A 361 -5.10 18.91 -8.82
N PRO A 362 -5.36 20.14 -8.30
CA PRO A 362 -5.51 21.33 -9.14
C PRO A 362 -4.28 21.71 -9.97
N LEU A 363 -3.09 21.35 -9.49
CA LEU A 363 -1.81 21.67 -10.13
C LEU A 363 -1.60 20.78 -11.36
N ILE A 364 -2.00 19.50 -11.24
CA ILE A 364 -1.93 18.51 -12.31
C ILE A 364 -3.01 18.73 -13.37
N GLU A 365 -4.24 19.03 -12.94
CA GLU A 365 -5.32 19.40 -13.86
C GLU A 365 -4.98 20.65 -14.68
N ALA A 366 -4.07 21.50 -14.20
CA ALA A 366 -3.56 22.67 -14.91
C ALA A 366 -2.29 22.40 -15.73
N SER A 367 -1.56 21.32 -15.46
CA SER A 367 -0.28 21.00 -16.12
C SER A 367 -0.46 19.84 -17.10
N HIS A 368 -0.82 20.17 -18.34
CA HIS A 368 -0.83 19.19 -19.43
C HIS A 368 0.61 18.80 -19.83
N GLY A 369 1.11 17.67 -19.31
CA GLY A 369 2.10 16.85 -20.00
C GLY A 369 3.60 17.20 -19.83
N ASN A 370 4.04 17.86 -18.76
CA ASN A 370 5.47 18.09 -18.57
C ASN A 370 6.20 16.90 -17.90
N ALA A 371 6.74 16.00 -18.73
CA ALA A 371 7.27 14.69 -18.36
C ALA A 371 8.70 14.67 -17.74
N ARG A 372 9.20 15.79 -17.17
CA ARG A 372 10.58 15.87 -16.66
C ARG A 372 10.85 15.14 -15.33
N VAL A 373 9.85 14.45 -14.75
CA VAL A 373 9.92 13.81 -13.42
C VAL A 373 10.07 12.28 -13.48
N ILE A 374 10.09 11.68 -14.67
CA ILE A 374 9.97 10.22 -14.83
C ILE A 374 11.25 9.47 -14.42
N ALA A 375 12.43 9.96 -14.80
CA ALA A 375 13.70 9.26 -14.59
C ALA A 375 14.02 8.94 -13.11
N PRO A 376 13.93 9.90 -12.15
CA PRO A 376 14.13 9.57 -10.73
C PRO A 376 13.12 8.53 -10.21
N LEU A 377 11.86 8.59 -10.64
CA LEU A 377 10.83 7.63 -10.22
C LEU A 377 11.07 6.23 -10.77
N ILE A 378 11.59 6.10 -12.00
CA ILE A 378 12.03 4.80 -12.54
C ILE A 378 13.18 4.24 -11.69
N GLY A 379 14.14 5.07 -11.31
CA GLY A 379 15.24 4.69 -10.42
C GLY A 379 14.73 4.18 -9.07
N ILE A 380 13.84 4.93 -8.42
CA ILE A 380 13.21 4.51 -7.16
C ILE A 380 12.44 3.19 -7.34
N THR A 381 11.62 3.06 -8.38
CA THR A 381 10.84 1.84 -8.62
C THR A 381 11.75 0.63 -8.86
N ALA A 382 12.92 0.81 -9.49
CA ALA A 382 13.90 -0.26 -9.64
C ALA A 382 14.50 -0.69 -8.29
N ALA A 383 14.88 0.27 -7.44
CA ALA A 383 15.37 -0.02 -6.09
C ALA A 383 14.32 -0.74 -5.24
N VAL A 384 13.04 -0.36 -5.35
CA VAL A 384 11.92 -1.01 -4.68
C VAL A 384 11.86 -2.51 -4.99
N VAL A 385 12.19 -2.95 -6.21
CA VAL A 385 12.23 -4.39 -6.53
C VAL A 385 13.25 -5.12 -5.65
N GLY A 386 14.45 -4.54 -5.50
CA GLY A 386 15.49 -5.09 -4.60
C GLY A 386 15.06 -5.07 -3.14
N VAL A 387 14.45 -3.97 -2.70
CA VAL A 387 13.96 -3.84 -1.32
C VAL A 387 12.84 -4.83 -1.01
N VAL A 388 11.88 -5.06 -1.90
CA VAL A 388 10.84 -6.09 -1.71
C VAL A 388 11.43 -7.51 -1.78
N ALA A 389 12.46 -7.74 -2.59
CA ALA A 389 13.17 -9.02 -2.59
C ALA A 389 13.88 -9.28 -1.25
N SER A 390 14.46 -8.25 -0.62
CA SER A 390 15.04 -8.34 0.73
C SER A 390 14.00 -8.79 1.75
N LEU A 391 12.78 -8.25 1.67
CA LEU A 391 11.66 -8.65 2.53
C LEU A 391 11.32 -10.14 2.41
N ALA A 392 11.33 -10.66 1.18
CA ALA A 392 11.06 -12.07 0.93
C ALA A 392 12.15 -12.95 1.55
N VAL A 393 13.41 -12.51 1.53
CA VAL A 393 14.52 -13.19 2.21
C VAL A 393 14.34 -13.11 3.73
N PHE A 394 14.11 -11.92 4.27
CA PHE A 394 13.87 -11.70 5.70
C PHE A 394 12.75 -12.61 6.22
N PHE A 395 11.59 -12.65 5.56
CA PHE A 395 10.52 -13.56 5.96
C PHE A 395 10.86 -15.02 5.72
N GLY A 396 11.50 -15.34 4.59
CA GLY A 396 11.94 -16.72 4.29
C GLY A 396 12.84 -17.29 5.37
N VAL A 397 13.81 -16.53 5.85
CA VAL A 397 14.70 -16.94 6.95
C VAL A 397 13.89 -17.25 8.22
N HIS A 398 12.99 -16.36 8.62
CA HIS A 398 12.19 -16.53 9.85
C HIS A 398 11.12 -17.63 9.74
N VAL A 399 10.71 -18.01 8.53
CA VAL A 399 9.72 -19.06 8.30
C VAL A 399 10.35 -20.43 8.08
N PHE A 400 11.46 -20.50 7.33
CA PHE A 400 12.15 -21.76 7.04
C PHE A 400 13.02 -22.21 8.20
N TRP A 401 13.50 -21.30 9.05
CA TRP A 401 14.23 -21.60 10.29
C TRP A 401 13.51 -20.98 11.50
N PRO A 402 12.40 -21.56 11.98
CA PRO A 402 11.66 -21.02 13.12
C PRO A 402 12.48 -20.98 14.42
N GLY A 403 13.51 -21.83 14.56
CA GLY A 403 14.45 -21.83 15.68
C GLY A 403 15.61 -20.83 15.54
N GLY A 404 15.65 -20.06 14.45
CA GLY A 404 16.76 -19.16 14.10
C GLY A 404 17.72 -19.78 13.08
N PHE A 405 18.26 -18.93 12.20
CA PHE A 405 19.22 -19.35 11.18
C PHE A 405 20.65 -19.32 11.72
N ALA A 406 21.34 -20.46 11.64
CA ALA A 406 22.75 -20.59 11.98
C ALA A 406 23.58 -20.81 10.71
N ALA A 407 24.38 -19.81 10.30
CA ALA A 407 25.16 -19.87 9.07
C ALA A 407 26.16 -21.05 9.02
N ALA A 408 26.65 -21.50 10.19
CA ALA A 408 27.56 -22.63 10.28
C ALA A 408 26.88 -23.99 10.03
N GLN A 409 25.57 -24.09 10.25
CA GLN A 409 24.79 -25.32 10.07
C GLN A 409 23.42 -24.98 9.43
N PRO A 410 23.41 -24.58 8.16
CA PRO A 410 22.21 -24.05 7.52
C PRO A 410 21.11 -25.09 7.32
N LEU A 411 21.43 -26.39 7.41
CA LEU A 411 20.42 -27.45 7.31
C LEU A 411 19.73 -27.75 8.65
N ASP A 412 20.34 -27.36 9.76
CA ASP A 412 19.79 -27.61 11.10
C ASP A 412 18.67 -26.61 11.38
N GLY A 413 17.55 -27.09 11.92
CA GLY A 413 16.37 -26.27 12.22
C GLY A 413 15.50 -25.90 11.01
N LEU A 414 15.80 -26.46 9.82
CA LEU A 414 15.02 -26.25 8.60
C LEU A 414 13.63 -26.92 8.69
N ASP A 415 12.55 -26.15 8.54
CA ASP A 415 11.18 -26.70 8.51
C ASP A 415 10.78 -27.12 7.08
N ALA A 416 11.00 -28.40 6.77
CA ALA A 416 10.69 -28.99 5.46
C ALA A 416 9.21 -28.77 5.05
N TRP A 417 8.29 -28.76 6.02
CA TRP A 417 6.87 -28.52 5.76
C TRP A 417 6.61 -27.09 5.26
N SER A 418 7.23 -26.08 5.88
CA SER A 418 7.11 -24.69 5.44
C SER A 418 7.69 -24.50 4.05
N ILE A 419 8.80 -25.16 3.73
CA ILE A 419 9.40 -25.11 2.38
C ILE A 419 8.49 -25.76 1.35
N ALA A 420 7.92 -26.93 1.65
CA ALA A 420 6.98 -27.60 0.76
C ALA A 420 5.73 -26.74 0.51
N THR A 421 5.17 -26.16 1.57
CA THR A 421 4.00 -25.26 1.47
C THR A 421 4.31 -24.01 0.67
N PHE A 422 5.49 -23.40 0.88
CA PHE A 422 5.98 -22.28 0.09
C PHE A 422 6.12 -22.64 -1.39
N ALA A 423 6.72 -23.79 -1.70
CA ALA A 423 6.91 -24.24 -3.08
C ALA A 423 5.57 -24.47 -3.80
N VAL A 424 4.60 -25.10 -3.12
CA VAL A 424 3.23 -25.29 -3.65
C VAL A 424 2.55 -23.94 -3.90
N ALA A 425 2.63 -23.01 -2.94
CA ALA A 425 2.07 -21.66 -3.09
C ALA A 425 2.72 -20.91 -4.26
N LEU A 426 4.04 -21.03 -4.42
CA LEU A 426 4.78 -20.41 -5.53
C LEU A 426 4.32 -20.98 -6.88
N VAL A 427 4.21 -22.30 -7.01
CA VAL A 427 3.71 -22.93 -8.24
C VAL A 427 2.28 -22.49 -8.55
N ALA A 428 1.42 -22.41 -7.54
CA ALA A 428 0.05 -21.96 -7.71
C ALA A 428 -0.05 -20.49 -8.16
N LEU A 429 0.78 -19.60 -7.61
CA LEU A 429 0.87 -18.19 -8.02
C LEU A 429 1.37 -18.04 -9.45
N PHE A 430 2.50 -18.68 -9.78
CA PHE A 430 3.19 -18.47 -11.05
C PHE A 430 2.58 -19.22 -12.22
N ARG A 431 2.10 -20.45 -11.99
CA ARG A 431 1.69 -21.37 -13.05
C ARG A 431 0.19 -21.47 -13.22
N ALA A 432 -0.54 -21.47 -12.11
CA ALA A 432 -2.00 -21.62 -12.10
C ALA A 432 -2.75 -20.27 -11.97
N GLY A 433 -2.03 -19.16 -11.70
CA GLY A 433 -2.63 -17.84 -11.58
C GLY A 433 -3.63 -17.73 -10.43
N VAL A 434 -3.47 -18.55 -9.38
CA VAL A 434 -4.39 -18.56 -8.23
C VAL A 434 -4.25 -17.23 -7.48
N GLY A 435 -5.39 -16.64 -7.11
CA GLY A 435 -5.41 -15.42 -6.31
C GLY A 435 -4.81 -15.60 -4.91
N MET A 436 -4.38 -14.50 -4.30
CA MET A 436 -3.75 -14.51 -2.96
C MET A 436 -4.71 -15.02 -1.87
N ILE A 437 -5.99 -14.64 -1.92
CA ILE A 437 -6.98 -14.99 -0.89
C ILE A 437 -7.19 -16.52 -0.78
N PRO A 438 -7.50 -17.26 -1.88
CA PRO A 438 -7.57 -18.72 -1.82
C PRO A 438 -6.32 -19.38 -1.26
N LEU A 439 -5.12 -18.86 -1.60
CA LEU A 439 -3.87 -19.42 -1.12
C LEU A 439 -3.67 -19.23 0.38
N VAL A 440 -4.04 -18.06 0.91
CA VAL A 440 -3.97 -17.85 2.35
C VAL A 440 -4.94 -18.79 3.09
N PHE A 441 -6.16 -18.95 2.61
CA PHE A 441 -7.09 -19.92 3.23
C PHE A 441 -6.62 -21.36 3.11
N ALA A 442 -6.03 -21.74 1.97
CA ALA A 442 -5.46 -23.08 1.79
C ALA A 442 -4.26 -23.32 2.72
N GLY A 443 -3.38 -22.32 2.89
CA GLY A 443 -2.29 -22.37 3.86
C GLY A 443 -2.80 -22.50 5.29
N ALA A 444 -3.81 -21.72 5.67
CA ALA A 444 -4.45 -21.82 6.98
C ALA A 444 -5.04 -23.21 7.24
N ALA A 445 -5.74 -23.77 6.25
CA ALA A 445 -6.29 -25.12 6.34
C ALA A 445 -5.18 -26.18 6.46
N ALA A 446 -4.11 -26.08 5.68
CA ALA A 446 -2.96 -26.98 5.77
C ALA A 446 -2.30 -26.92 7.16
N GLY A 447 -2.15 -25.71 7.72
CA GLY A 447 -1.62 -25.51 9.07
C GLY A 447 -2.52 -26.10 10.17
N LEU A 448 -3.84 -25.97 10.03
CA LEU A 448 -4.81 -26.62 10.93
C LEU A 448 -4.69 -28.14 10.86
N VAL A 449 -4.62 -28.71 9.64
CA VAL A 449 -4.40 -30.15 9.46
C VAL A 449 -3.11 -30.60 10.12
N ARG A 450 -2.01 -29.84 9.95
CA ARG A 450 -0.73 -30.13 10.61
C ARG A 450 -0.88 -30.21 12.13
N VAL A 451 -1.63 -29.30 12.75
CA VAL A 451 -1.76 -29.26 14.22
C VAL A 451 -2.67 -30.35 14.78
N PHE A 452 -3.69 -30.78 14.04
CA PHE A 452 -4.70 -31.73 14.56
C PHE A 452 -4.56 -33.16 14.03
N VAL A 453 -3.74 -33.40 13.00
CA VAL A 453 -3.56 -34.72 12.38
C VAL A 453 -2.14 -35.27 12.55
N ALA A 454 -1.14 -34.41 12.72
CA ALA A 454 0.23 -34.81 13.09
C ALA A 454 0.37 -34.88 14.61
#